data_AF-A0AAX6EWC2-F1
#
_entry.id   AF-A0AAX6EWC2-F1
#
_cell.length_a   1.000
_cell.length_b   1.000
_cell.length_c   1.000
_cell.angle_alpha   90.00
_cell.angle_beta   90.00
_cell.angle_gamma   90.00
#
_symmetry.space_group_name_H-M   'P 1'
#
loop_
_entity.id
_entity.type
_entity.pdbx_description
1 polymer ?
#
loop_
_entity_poly.entity_id
_entity_poly.type
_entity_poly.pdbx_seq_one_letter_code
_entity_poly.pdbx_strand_id
1 'polypeptide(L)'
;MLMQDGSCNGLQHYAALGRDKLGAISVNLVAGEKPADVYSGIAARVLDIMREDAQKDPATNPNALHARLLIAGGPQIGQANCDDFCVWCYLCWCQRANKAKIKKRDFISDDLEIFRASCYAAKTTLTALGEMFQAARSIMSWLGECAKVIASENQPVRWTTPLGLPVVQPYRTLGRHLIKTSLQVLTLQRETDKVMVKRQRTAFPPNFVHSLDGSHMMMTAVACRKAGLTFAGVHDSYWTHACDVDEMNRILREKFVELYETPILENLLESFQESFPSSSFPPLPERGDFNLEDVLDSTYFFN
;
A
#
# COMPACT_ATOMS: atom_id res chain seq x y z
N MET A 1 4.11 -17.16 22.65
CA MET A 1 3.65 -15.80 22.33
C MET A 1 2.55 -15.94 21.30
N LEU A 2 1.48 -15.16 21.41
CA LEU A 2 0.44 -15.07 20.39
C LEU A 2 0.75 -13.88 19.48
N MET A 3 0.47 -14.05 18.19
CA MET A 3 0.66 -13.05 17.15
C MET A 3 -0.67 -12.35 16.88
N GLN A 4 -0.62 -11.03 16.67
CA GLN A 4 -1.71 -10.19 16.21
C GLN A 4 -1.25 -9.46 14.96
N ASP A 5 -2.05 -9.53 13.89
CA ASP A 5 -1.71 -8.95 12.59
C ASP A 5 -2.73 -7.88 12.18
N GLY A 6 -2.25 -6.83 11.53
CA GLY A 6 -3.14 -5.82 10.94
C GLY A 6 -3.81 -6.38 9.68
N SER A 7 -5.09 -6.06 9.43
CA SER A 7 -5.79 -6.59 8.25
C SER A 7 -5.11 -6.19 6.94
N CYS A 8 -4.78 -4.90 6.80
CA CYS A 8 -3.95 -4.38 5.73
C CYS A 8 -3.33 -3.06 6.21
N ASN A 9 -2.19 -3.16 6.89
CA ASN A 9 -1.60 -2.07 7.66
C ASN A 9 -1.39 -0.79 6.82
N GLY A 10 -0.90 -0.94 5.58
CA GLY A 10 -0.74 0.18 4.66
C GLY A 10 -2.06 0.93 4.34
N LEU A 11 -3.16 0.21 4.12
CA LEU A 11 -4.47 0.82 3.87
C LEU A 11 -5.10 1.39 5.14
N GLN A 12 -4.87 0.79 6.31
CA GLN A 12 -5.28 1.34 7.61
C GLN A 12 -4.65 2.72 7.81
N HIS A 13 -3.35 2.85 7.56
CA HIS A 13 -2.65 4.14 7.63
C HIS A 13 -3.19 5.18 6.64
N TYR A 14 -3.47 4.80 5.39
CA TYR A 14 -4.07 5.73 4.43
C TYR A 14 -5.49 6.15 4.81
N ALA A 15 -6.31 5.22 5.31
CA ALA A 15 -7.66 5.51 5.77
C ALA A 15 -7.64 6.49 6.95
N ALA A 16 -6.70 6.33 7.88
CA ALA A 16 -6.50 7.25 9.00
C ALA A 16 -5.98 8.63 8.54
N LEU A 17 -4.98 8.69 7.66
CA LEU A 17 -4.48 9.96 7.09
C LEU A 17 -5.55 10.74 6.33
N GLY A 18 -6.37 10.04 5.56
CA GLY A 18 -7.42 10.61 4.73
C GLY A 18 -8.75 10.80 5.44
N ARG A 19 -8.89 10.33 6.69
CA ARG A 19 -10.16 10.23 7.42
C ARG A 19 -11.28 9.61 6.55
N ASP A 20 -10.93 8.58 5.79
CA ASP A 20 -11.85 7.91 4.86
C ASP A 20 -12.69 6.86 5.59
N LYS A 21 -13.96 7.17 5.83
CA LYS A 21 -14.87 6.30 6.58
C LYS A 21 -15.16 4.98 5.88
N LEU A 22 -15.33 4.98 4.56
CA LEU A 22 -15.59 3.76 3.79
C LEU A 22 -14.34 2.88 3.72
N GLY A 23 -13.18 3.51 3.52
CA GLY A 23 -11.89 2.85 3.60
C GLY A 23 -11.66 2.24 4.99
N ALA A 24 -11.92 3.00 6.05
CA ALA A 24 -11.76 2.60 7.45
C ALA A 24 -12.61 1.37 7.82
N ILE A 25 -13.88 1.33 7.41
CA ILE A 25 -14.74 0.16 7.60
C ILE A 25 -14.16 -1.07 6.89
N SER A 26 -13.67 -0.89 5.67
CA SER A 26 -13.14 -2.00 4.84
C SER A 26 -11.87 -2.63 5.42
N VAL A 27 -11.14 -1.90 6.27
CA VAL A 27 -9.86 -2.34 6.88
C VAL A 27 -9.93 -2.46 8.40
N ASN A 28 -11.14 -2.67 8.94
CA ASN A 28 -11.39 -2.92 10.36
C ASN A 28 -10.92 -1.81 11.31
N LEU A 29 -10.94 -0.55 10.87
CA LEU A 29 -10.76 0.60 11.77
C LEU A 29 -12.05 1.00 12.50
N VAL A 30 -13.20 0.51 12.04
CA VAL A 30 -14.50 0.72 12.70
C VAL A 30 -14.98 -0.61 13.27
N ALA A 31 -15.57 -0.57 14.47
CA ALA A 31 -16.15 -1.76 15.09
C ALA A 31 -17.25 -2.39 14.21
N GLY A 32 -17.22 -3.71 14.07
CA GLY A 32 -18.20 -4.50 13.35
C GLY A 32 -18.43 -5.83 14.03
N GLU A 33 -19.56 -6.49 13.74
CA GLU A 33 -19.86 -7.82 14.30
C GLU A 33 -18.99 -8.95 13.73
N LYS A 34 -18.39 -8.70 12.56
CA LYS A 34 -17.51 -9.65 11.85
C LYS A 34 -16.33 -8.89 11.26
N PRO A 35 -15.17 -9.55 11.08
CA PRO A 35 -14.05 -8.93 10.40
C PRO A 35 -14.43 -8.62 8.95
N ALA A 36 -14.21 -7.37 8.55
CA ALA A 36 -14.30 -6.96 7.17
C ALA A 36 -13.17 -7.60 6.36
N ASP A 37 -13.52 -8.09 5.18
CA ASP A 37 -12.58 -8.61 4.21
C ASP A 37 -12.48 -7.65 3.02
N VAL A 38 -11.45 -6.80 3.06
CA VAL A 38 -11.13 -5.86 1.99
C VAL A 38 -10.99 -6.55 0.64
N TYR A 39 -10.47 -7.77 0.62
CA TYR A 39 -10.19 -8.50 -0.62
C TYR A 39 -11.47 -9.00 -1.26
N SER A 40 -12.42 -9.51 -0.48
CA SER A 40 -13.77 -9.84 -0.96
C SER A 40 -14.48 -8.62 -1.54
N GLY A 41 -14.32 -7.44 -0.93
CA GLY A 41 -14.87 -6.19 -1.46
C GLY A 41 -14.29 -5.82 -2.83
N ILE A 42 -12.95 -5.88 -2.97
CA ILE A 42 -12.27 -5.59 -4.24
C ILE A 42 -12.65 -6.63 -5.30
N ALA A 43 -12.69 -7.90 -4.93
CA ALA A 43 -13.14 -9.00 -5.76
C ALA A 43 -14.55 -8.77 -6.34
N ALA A 44 -15.50 -8.37 -5.50
CA ALA A 44 -16.85 -8.03 -5.93
C ALA A 44 -16.85 -6.85 -6.91
N ARG A 45 -16.10 -5.79 -6.61
CA ARG A 45 -16.02 -4.62 -7.50
C ARG A 45 -15.37 -4.95 -8.85
N VAL A 46 -14.33 -5.77 -8.87
CA VAL A 46 -13.70 -6.27 -10.10
C VAL A 46 -14.71 -7.03 -10.95
N LEU A 47 -15.50 -7.92 -10.34
CA LEU A 47 -16.53 -8.67 -11.04
C LEU A 47 -17.59 -7.76 -11.66
N ASP A 48 -18.00 -6.68 -10.98
CA ASP A 48 -18.96 -5.73 -11.50
C ASP A 48 -18.41 -4.97 -12.71
N ILE A 49 -17.17 -4.48 -12.65
CA ILE A 49 -16.51 -3.83 -13.80
C ILE A 49 -16.38 -4.81 -14.97
N MET A 50 -16.03 -6.07 -14.70
CA MET A 50 -15.97 -7.10 -15.73
C MET A 50 -17.34 -7.37 -16.36
N ARG A 51 -18.42 -7.41 -15.58
CA ARG A 51 -19.79 -7.61 -16.10
C ARG A 51 -20.21 -6.45 -17.00
N GLU A 52 -19.91 -5.22 -16.60
CA GLU A 52 -20.16 -4.02 -17.42
C GLU A 52 -19.36 -4.07 -18.72
N ASP A 53 -18.07 -4.44 -18.67
CA ASP A 53 -17.24 -4.56 -19.87
C ASP A 53 -17.70 -5.70 -20.79
N ALA A 54 -18.15 -6.83 -20.24
CA ALA A 54 -18.63 -7.97 -21.00
C ALA A 54 -19.90 -7.66 -21.82
N GLN A 55 -20.71 -6.71 -21.38
CA GLN A 55 -21.91 -6.25 -22.11
C GLN A 55 -21.58 -5.34 -23.30
N LYS A 56 -20.37 -4.77 -23.36
CA LYS A 56 -19.95 -3.91 -24.46
C LYS A 56 -19.66 -4.73 -25.73
N ASP A 57 -19.71 -4.08 -26.88
CA ASP A 57 -19.42 -4.71 -28.17
C ASP A 57 -17.90 -4.96 -28.33
N PRO A 58 -17.43 -6.21 -28.53
CA PRO A 58 -16.02 -6.52 -28.76
C PRO A 58 -15.38 -5.79 -29.94
N ALA A 59 -16.17 -5.37 -30.94
CA ALA A 59 -15.66 -4.60 -32.08
C ALA A 59 -15.25 -3.17 -31.68
N THR A 60 -15.85 -2.61 -30.63
CA THR A 60 -15.57 -1.25 -30.13
C THR A 60 -14.71 -1.26 -28.86
N ASN A 61 -14.76 -2.33 -28.06
CA ASN A 61 -13.97 -2.48 -26.86
C ASN A 61 -13.29 -3.87 -26.80
N PRO A 62 -11.96 -3.96 -26.99
CA PRO A 62 -11.25 -5.24 -26.94
C PRO A 62 -11.31 -5.89 -25.56
N ASN A 63 -11.58 -5.12 -24.49
CA ASN A 63 -11.72 -5.66 -23.14
C ASN A 63 -12.99 -6.51 -22.97
N ALA A 64 -14.01 -6.34 -23.80
CA ALA A 64 -15.26 -7.10 -23.69
C ALA A 64 -15.03 -8.60 -23.91
N LEU A 65 -14.10 -8.97 -24.82
CA LEU A 65 -13.73 -10.37 -25.05
C LEU A 65 -13.02 -10.95 -23.82
N HIS A 66 -12.05 -10.22 -23.27
CA HIS A 66 -11.30 -10.66 -22.08
C HIS A 66 -12.20 -10.76 -20.84
N ALA A 67 -13.13 -9.83 -20.66
CA ALA A 67 -14.12 -9.86 -19.58
C ALA A 67 -15.04 -11.09 -19.69
N ARG A 68 -15.57 -11.38 -20.89
CA ARG A 68 -16.39 -12.58 -21.15
C ARG A 68 -15.63 -13.86 -20.85
N LEU A 69 -14.37 -13.96 -21.28
CA LEU A 69 -13.51 -15.11 -21.04
C LEU A 69 -13.28 -15.34 -19.54
N LEU A 70 -12.97 -14.29 -18.78
CA LEU A 70 -12.71 -14.38 -17.35
C LEU A 70 -13.98 -14.68 -16.53
N ILE A 71 -15.15 -14.15 -16.93
CA ILE A 71 -16.44 -14.47 -16.28
C ILE A 71 -16.86 -15.91 -16.58
N ALA A 72 -16.70 -16.37 -17.83
CA ALA A 72 -17.05 -17.74 -18.24
C ALA A 72 -16.21 -18.81 -17.54
N GLY A 73 -14.99 -18.48 -17.10
CA GLY A 73 -14.12 -19.34 -16.30
C GLY A 73 -14.61 -19.62 -14.87
N GLY A 74 -15.74 -19.04 -14.44
CA GLY A 74 -16.42 -19.37 -13.20
C GLY A 74 -15.97 -18.58 -11.95
N PRO A 75 -16.82 -18.51 -10.91
CA PRO A 75 -16.64 -17.62 -9.76
C PRO A 75 -15.69 -18.25 -8.75
N GLN A 76 -14.42 -17.87 -8.80
CA GLN A 76 -13.49 -18.07 -7.66
C GLN A 76 -12.81 -16.78 -7.20
N ILE A 77 -13.22 -15.65 -7.77
CA ILE A 77 -12.83 -14.32 -7.27
C ILE A 77 -13.43 -14.09 -5.85
N GLY A 78 -14.59 -14.69 -5.54
CA GLY A 78 -15.24 -14.61 -4.22
C GLY A 78 -14.87 -15.70 -3.21
N GLN A 79 -13.84 -16.50 -3.49
CA GLN A 79 -13.36 -17.59 -2.59
C GLN A 79 -11.83 -17.62 -2.51
N ALA A 80 -11.19 -16.53 -2.91
CA ALA A 80 -9.76 -16.34 -2.72
C ALA A 80 -9.55 -15.82 -1.30
N ASN A 81 -8.94 -16.63 -0.43
CA ASN A 81 -8.39 -16.13 0.82
C ASN A 81 -7.44 -14.94 0.53
N CYS A 82 -7.17 -14.09 1.52
CA CYS A 82 -6.19 -13.00 1.45
C CYS A 82 -4.91 -13.44 0.70
N ASP A 83 -4.42 -14.65 0.97
CA ASP A 83 -3.30 -15.25 0.25
C ASP A 83 -3.57 -15.40 -1.25
N ASP A 84 -4.70 -15.93 -1.70
CA ASP A 84 -4.97 -16.11 -3.12
C ASP A 84 -5.29 -14.81 -3.85
N PHE A 85 -5.82 -13.76 -3.20
CA PHE A 85 -6.06 -12.46 -3.83
C PHE A 85 -4.84 -11.54 -3.80
N CYS A 86 -4.07 -11.49 -2.70
CA CYS A 86 -2.75 -10.84 -2.66
C CYS A 86 -1.77 -11.57 -3.58
N VAL A 87 -1.79 -12.90 -3.61
CA VAL A 87 -1.08 -13.67 -4.63
C VAL A 87 -1.69 -13.37 -5.99
N TRP A 88 -2.99 -13.22 -6.22
CA TRP A 88 -3.52 -12.85 -7.55
C TRP A 88 -3.11 -11.43 -7.98
N CYS A 89 -3.07 -10.44 -7.09
CA CYS A 89 -2.58 -9.08 -7.35
C CYS A 89 -1.04 -9.04 -7.53
N TYR A 90 -0.29 -9.77 -6.71
CA TYR A 90 1.17 -9.91 -6.77
C TYR A 90 1.62 -10.78 -7.96
N LEU A 91 0.85 -11.82 -8.32
CA LEU A 91 1.00 -12.65 -9.53
C LEU A 91 0.64 -11.85 -10.78
N CYS A 92 -0.40 -10.99 -10.72
CA CYS A 92 -0.73 -10.06 -11.80
C CYS A 92 0.36 -8.98 -11.98
N TRP A 93 0.97 -8.52 -10.89
CA TRP A 93 2.10 -7.59 -10.90
C TRP A 93 3.40 -8.25 -11.40
N CYS A 94 3.64 -9.51 -11.07
CA CYS A 94 4.79 -10.29 -11.50
C CYS A 94 4.49 -10.99 -12.85
N GLN A 95 4.80 -10.33 -13.98
CA GLN A 95 4.65 -10.84 -15.35
C GLN A 95 5.05 -12.32 -15.58
N ARG A 96 5.91 -12.89 -14.72
CA ARG A 96 6.39 -14.28 -14.77
C ARG A 96 5.48 -15.30 -14.09
N ALA A 97 4.64 -14.92 -13.14
CA ALA A 97 3.96 -15.88 -12.28
C ALA A 97 2.52 -16.22 -12.73
N ASN A 98 1.93 -15.42 -13.61
CA ASN A 98 0.60 -15.64 -14.23
C ASN A 98 0.48 -16.96 -15.02
N LYS A 99 1.55 -17.40 -15.69
CA LYS A 99 1.47 -18.61 -16.53
C LYS A 99 1.14 -19.86 -15.73
N ALA A 100 1.61 -19.99 -14.49
CA ALA A 100 1.55 -21.25 -13.75
C ALA A 100 0.19 -21.57 -13.12
N LYS A 101 -0.57 -20.57 -12.63
CA LYS A 101 -1.91 -20.80 -12.04
C LYS A 101 -3.03 -20.85 -13.09
N ILE A 102 -2.92 -20.11 -14.20
CA ILE A 102 -3.91 -20.15 -15.30
C ILE A 102 -3.78 -21.45 -16.13
N LYS A 103 -2.54 -21.94 -16.36
CA LYS A 103 -2.34 -23.26 -17.01
C LYS A 103 -2.91 -24.44 -16.25
N LYS A 104 -3.06 -24.35 -14.92
CA LYS A 104 -3.62 -25.44 -14.10
C LYS A 104 -5.12 -25.68 -14.34
N ARG A 105 -5.79 -24.87 -15.16
CA ARG A 105 -7.26 -24.88 -15.28
C ARG A 105 -7.78 -25.18 -16.69
N ASP A 106 -6.93 -25.52 -17.66
CA ASP A 106 -7.27 -25.96 -19.04
C ASP A 106 -8.30 -25.10 -19.83
N PHE A 107 -8.63 -23.90 -19.36
CA PHE A 107 -9.73 -23.10 -19.92
C PHE A 107 -9.31 -22.19 -21.08
N ILE A 108 -8.01 -21.87 -21.18
CA ILE A 108 -7.43 -21.06 -22.26
C ILE A 108 -6.17 -21.77 -22.75
N SER A 109 -6.18 -22.25 -23.99
CA SER A 109 -5.04 -22.99 -24.56
C SER A 109 -3.99 -22.09 -25.21
N ASP A 110 -4.34 -20.83 -25.53
CA ASP A 110 -3.43 -19.86 -26.15
C ASP A 110 -2.73 -18.98 -25.09
N ASP A 111 -1.40 -19.09 -25.04
CA ASP A 111 -0.51 -18.32 -24.17
C ASP A 111 -0.66 -16.80 -24.37
N LEU A 112 -1.03 -16.32 -25.57
CA LEU A 112 -1.21 -14.90 -25.86
C LEU A 112 -2.51 -14.35 -25.26
N GLU A 113 -3.60 -15.09 -25.34
CA GLU A 113 -4.88 -14.73 -24.73
C GLU A 113 -4.81 -14.78 -23.20
N ILE A 114 -4.06 -15.73 -22.63
CA ILE A 114 -3.76 -15.74 -21.18
C ILE A 114 -3.05 -14.44 -20.78
N PHE A 115 -2.04 -14.01 -21.55
CA PHE A 115 -1.30 -12.79 -21.25
C PHE A 115 -2.20 -11.55 -21.29
N ARG A 116 -3.02 -11.39 -22.34
CA ARG A 116 -3.94 -10.26 -22.49
C ARG A 116 -5.01 -10.24 -21.40
N ALA A 117 -5.62 -11.38 -21.10
CA ALA A 117 -6.59 -11.50 -20.02
C ALA A 117 -5.98 -11.17 -18.65
N SER A 118 -4.73 -11.59 -18.41
CA SER A 118 -3.99 -11.24 -17.18
C SER A 118 -3.73 -9.73 -17.08
N CYS A 119 -3.35 -9.08 -18.18
CA CYS A 119 -3.17 -7.62 -18.20
C CYS A 119 -4.49 -6.87 -17.96
N TYR A 120 -5.58 -7.35 -18.55
CA TYR A 120 -6.91 -6.77 -18.33
C TYR A 120 -7.32 -6.93 -16.86
N ALA A 121 -7.22 -8.13 -16.29
CA ALA A 121 -7.50 -8.40 -14.88
C ALA A 121 -6.69 -7.49 -13.94
N ALA A 122 -5.39 -7.35 -14.18
CA ALA A 122 -4.53 -6.45 -13.40
C ALA A 122 -5.00 -5.00 -13.47
N LYS A 123 -5.34 -4.51 -14.67
CA LYS A 123 -5.83 -3.14 -14.88
C LYS A 123 -7.17 -2.92 -14.17
N THR A 124 -8.12 -3.84 -14.31
CA THR A 124 -9.43 -3.77 -13.66
C THR A 124 -9.32 -3.79 -12.14
N THR A 125 -8.39 -4.56 -11.60
CA THR A 125 -8.10 -4.61 -10.15
C THR A 125 -7.56 -3.28 -9.63
N LEU A 126 -6.62 -2.67 -10.35
CA LEU A 126 -6.12 -1.34 -10.02
C LEU A 126 -7.21 -0.27 -10.11
N THR A 127 -8.12 -0.38 -11.08
CA THR A 127 -9.30 0.49 -11.17
C THR A 127 -10.21 0.30 -9.96
N ALA A 128 -10.57 -0.93 -9.61
CA ALA A 128 -11.41 -1.24 -8.45
C ALA A 128 -10.80 -0.72 -7.13
N LEU A 129 -9.51 -0.98 -6.91
CA LEU A 129 -8.76 -0.43 -5.77
C LEU A 129 -8.82 1.11 -5.75
N GLY A 130 -8.62 1.75 -6.90
CA GLY A 130 -8.66 3.21 -7.01
C GLY A 130 -10.05 3.81 -6.80
N GLU A 131 -11.12 3.07 -7.08
CA GLU A 131 -12.51 3.48 -6.85
C GLU A 131 -12.93 3.29 -5.40
N MET A 132 -12.46 2.22 -4.75
CA MET A 132 -12.78 1.90 -3.35
C MET A 132 -11.98 2.76 -2.36
N PHE A 133 -10.75 3.14 -2.70
CA PHE A 133 -9.83 3.86 -1.81
C PHE A 133 -9.43 5.21 -2.41
N GLN A 134 -10.41 6.06 -2.70
CA GLN A 134 -10.17 7.35 -3.35
C GLN A 134 -9.30 8.28 -2.50
N ALA A 135 -9.53 8.35 -1.20
CA ALA A 135 -8.73 9.18 -0.30
C ALA A 135 -7.26 8.72 -0.28
N ALA A 136 -7.03 7.41 -0.16
CA ALA A 136 -5.69 6.82 -0.22
C ALA A 136 -4.99 7.18 -1.55
N ARG A 137 -5.71 7.06 -2.68
CA ARG A 137 -5.20 7.42 -4.01
C ARG A 137 -4.86 8.90 -4.12
N SER A 138 -5.70 9.79 -3.58
CA SER A 138 -5.46 11.23 -3.55
C SER A 138 -4.19 11.56 -2.76
N ILE A 139 -4.01 10.94 -1.59
CA ILE A 139 -2.79 11.13 -0.76
C ILE A 139 -1.55 10.57 -1.49
N MET A 140 -1.63 9.37 -2.05
CA MET A 140 -0.52 8.79 -2.82
C MET A 140 -0.11 9.67 -4.01
N SER A 141 -1.10 10.21 -4.72
CA SER A 141 -0.87 11.13 -5.83
C SER A 141 -0.22 12.43 -5.35
N TRP A 142 -0.73 13.00 -4.25
CA TRP A 142 -0.19 14.21 -3.63
C TRP A 142 1.27 14.03 -3.21
N LEU A 143 1.58 12.96 -2.47
CA LEU A 143 2.95 12.59 -2.09
C LEU A 143 3.84 12.48 -3.35
N GLY A 144 3.36 11.79 -4.37
CA GLY A 144 4.10 11.63 -5.64
C GLY A 144 4.40 12.95 -6.36
N GLU A 145 3.48 13.91 -6.37
CA GLU A 145 3.73 15.23 -6.96
C GLU A 145 4.68 16.06 -6.09
N CYS A 146 4.58 16.02 -4.76
CA CYS A 146 5.56 16.64 -3.86
C CYS A 146 6.97 16.09 -4.09
N ALA A 147 7.12 14.77 -4.18
CA ALA A 147 8.39 14.11 -4.48
C ALA A 147 8.96 14.51 -5.84
N LYS A 148 8.10 14.75 -6.83
CA LYS A 148 8.51 15.20 -8.16
C LYS A 148 9.04 16.63 -8.14
N VAL A 149 8.42 17.54 -7.37
CA VAL A 149 8.91 18.92 -7.18
C VAL A 149 10.33 18.87 -6.61
N ILE A 150 10.53 18.19 -5.48
CA ILE A 150 11.83 18.05 -4.81
C ILE A 150 12.88 17.41 -5.72
N ALA A 151 12.53 16.30 -6.39
CA ALA A 151 13.47 15.59 -7.24
C ALA A 151 13.83 16.38 -8.53
N SER A 152 12.99 17.32 -8.96
CA SER A 152 13.28 18.19 -10.12
C SER A 152 14.39 19.20 -9.80
N GLU A 153 14.59 19.53 -8.53
CA GLU A 153 15.74 20.30 -8.03
C GLU A 153 16.98 19.43 -7.77
N ASN A 154 16.95 18.16 -8.21
CA ASN A 154 18.01 17.17 -7.98
C ASN A 154 18.31 16.93 -6.49
N GLN A 155 17.31 17.09 -5.62
CA GLN A 155 17.38 16.73 -4.20
C GLN A 155 16.60 15.43 -3.91
N PRO A 156 17.10 14.56 -3.02
CA PRO A 156 16.34 13.41 -2.58
C PRO A 156 15.21 13.85 -1.63
N VAL A 157 14.08 13.13 -1.67
CA VAL A 157 13.00 13.36 -0.71
C VAL A 157 13.48 12.94 0.67
N ARG A 158 13.24 13.80 1.66
CA ARG A 158 13.57 13.60 3.07
C ARG A 158 12.42 14.07 3.94
N TRP A 159 12.11 13.35 5.00
CA TRP A 159 11.09 13.76 5.98
C TRP A 159 11.51 13.30 7.36
N THR A 160 10.83 13.79 8.38
CA THR A 160 11.01 13.34 9.76
C THR A 160 9.73 12.63 10.20
N THR A 161 9.86 11.44 10.77
CA THR A 161 8.68 10.72 11.30
C THR A 161 8.12 11.44 12.53
N PRO A 162 6.88 11.16 12.95
CA PRO A 162 6.31 11.74 14.18
C PRO A 162 7.13 11.48 15.45
N LEU A 163 8.00 10.47 15.44
CA LEU A 163 8.95 10.18 16.53
C LEU A 163 10.30 10.91 16.40
N GLY A 164 10.45 11.81 15.44
CA GLY A 164 11.68 12.57 15.24
C GLY A 164 12.77 11.84 14.46
N LEU A 165 12.48 10.69 13.82
CA LEU A 165 13.47 9.97 13.02
C LEU A 165 13.57 10.59 11.61
N PRO A 166 14.73 11.14 11.20
CA PRO A 166 14.92 11.62 9.84
C PRO A 166 15.07 10.43 8.86
N VAL A 167 14.33 10.48 7.76
CA VAL A 167 14.30 9.48 6.70
C VAL A 167 14.66 10.13 5.37
N VAL A 168 15.50 9.49 4.56
CA VAL A 168 15.92 9.97 3.24
C VAL A 168 15.81 8.85 2.21
N GLN A 169 15.22 9.14 1.04
CA GLN A 169 15.17 8.18 -0.05
C GLN A 169 16.47 8.17 -0.86
N PRO A 170 17.19 7.03 -0.95
CA PRO A 170 18.52 6.98 -1.55
C PRO A 170 18.51 6.87 -3.08
N TYR A 171 17.37 7.05 -3.75
CA TYR A 171 17.25 6.75 -5.18
C TYR A 171 18.01 7.75 -6.07
N ARG A 172 19.23 7.34 -6.44
CA ARG A 172 20.16 8.04 -7.32
C ARG A 172 20.51 7.19 -8.54
N THR A 173 20.91 7.86 -9.62
CA THR A 173 21.22 7.21 -10.89
C THR A 173 22.51 6.40 -10.70
N LEU A 174 22.51 5.15 -11.15
CA LEU A 174 23.69 4.29 -11.12
C LEU A 174 24.56 4.59 -12.34
N GLY A 175 25.77 5.06 -12.09
CA GLY A 175 26.84 5.20 -13.06
C GLY A 175 27.62 3.89 -13.19
N ARG A 176 28.33 3.75 -14.31
CA ARG A 176 29.28 2.65 -14.52
C ARG A 176 30.69 3.18 -14.27
N HIS A 177 31.44 2.46 -13.45
CA HIS A 177 32.85 2.72 -13.22
C HIS A 177 33.66 1.56 -13.80
N LEU A 178 34.44 1.84 -14.83
CA LEU A 178 35.25 0.84 -15.53
C LEU A 178 36.65 0.82 -14.93
N ILE A 179 37.02 -0.30 -14.32
CA ILE A 179 38.37 -0.56 -13.84
C ILE A 179 39.08 -1.42 -14.88
N LYS A 180 40.01 -0.81 -15.61
CA LYS A 180 40.88 -1.54 -16.54
C LYS A 180 42.01 -2.20 -15.75
N THR A 181 42.16 -3.51 -15.90
CA THR A 181 43.29 -4.29 -15.39
C THR A 181 44.09 -4.83 -16.58
N SER A 182 45.28 -5.38 -16.34
CA SER A 182 46.10 -5.97 -17.40
C SER A 182 45.48 -7.19 -18.09
N LEU A 183 44.49 -7.84 -17.46
CA LEU A 183 43.83 -9.05 -17.98
C LEU A 183 42.40 -8.81 -18.49
N GLN A 184 41.69 -7.80 -17.96
CA GLN A 184 40.28 -7.55 -18.28
C GLN A 184 39.80 -6.17 -17.81
N VAL A 185 38.59 -5.78 -18.23
CA VAL A 185 37.90 -4.58 -17.74
C VAL A 185 36.75 -4.98 -16.83
N LEU A 186 36.81 -4.58 -15.56
CA LEU A 186 35.74 -4.77 -14.59
C LEU A 186 34.78 -3.59 -14.64
N THR A 187 33.48 -3.85 -14.76
CA THR A 187 32.45 -2.80 -14.70
C THR A 187 31.79 -2.84 -13.33
N LEU A 188 32.05 -1.83 -12.50
CA LEU A 188 31.38 -1.63 -11.23
C LEU A 188 30.20 -0.67 -11.39
N GLN A 189 29.15 -0.85 -10.60
CA GLN A 189 28.10 0.15 -10.44
C GLN A 189 28.49 1.11 -9.31
N ARG A 190 28.36 2.41 -9.56
CA ARG A 190 28.61 3.45 -8.57
C ARG A 190 27.45 4.44 -8.58
N GLU A 191 26.93 4.82 -7.43
CA GLU A 191 25.92 5.87 -7.34
C GLU A 191 26.48 7.21 -7.81
N THR A 192 25.68 7.94 -8.59
CA THR A 192 25.99 9.31 -9.03
C THR A 192 25.24 10.33 -8.17
N ASP A 193 25.57 11.61 -8.32
CA ASP A 193 24.85 12.69 -7.64
C ASP A 193 23.50 13.06 -8.27
N LYS A 194 23.13 12.37 -9.36
CA LYS A 194 21.88 12.64 -10.08
C LYS A 194 20.73 11.83 -9.50
N VAL A 195 19.72 12.52 -8.98
CA VAL A 195 18.52 11.92 -8.39
C VAL A 195 17.63 11.29 -9.48
N MET A 196 17.07 10.11 -9.18
CA MET A 196 16.14 9.43 -10.08
C MET A 196 14.70 9.90 -9.84
N VAL A 197 14.27 10.97 -10.51
CA VAL A 197 12.93 11.58 -10.36
C VAL A 197 11.79 10.55 -10.40
N LYS A 198 11.80 9.66 -11.40
CA LYS A 198 10.75 8.63 -11.54
C LYS A 198 10.68 7.70 -10.33
N ARG A 199 11.84 7.25 -9.81
CA ARG A 199 11.89 6.33 -8.66
C ARG A 199 11.52 7.03 -7.36
N GLN A 200 12.02 8.23 -7.12
CA GLN A 200 11.64 9.07 -5.97
C GLN A 200 10.11 9.23 -5.90
N ARG A 201 9.48 9.66 -7.01
CA ARG A 201 8.02 9.80 -7.10
C ARG A 201 7.27 8.51 -6.79
N THR A 202 7.64 7.39 -7.41
CA THR A 202 6.89 6.13 -7.25
C THR A 202 7.12 5.46 -5.90
N ALA A 203 8.27 5.71 -5.27
CA ALA A 203 8.65 5.04 -4.02
C ALA A 203 8.31 5.87 -2.78
N PHE A 204 8.03 7.17 -2.92
CA PHE A 204 7.73 8.01 -1.77
C PHE A 204 6.46 7.60 -1.01
N PRO A 205 5.30 7.37 -1.68
CA PRO A 205 4.10 6.94 -0.96
C PRO A 205 4.27 5.65 -0.11
N PRO A 206 4.81 4.53 -0.63
CA PRO A 206 4.99 3.33 0.19
C PRO A 206 6.04 3.53 1.28
N ASN A 207 7.16 4.21 1.01
CA ASN A 207 8.19 4.44 2.03
C ASN A 207 7.68 5.35 3.16
N PHE A 208 6.85 6.33 2.84
CA PHE A 208 6.23 7.21 3.84
C PHE A 208 5.32 6.42 4.77
N VAL A 209 4.42 5.59 4.22
CA VAL A 209 3.52 4.75 5.05
C VAL A 209 4.30 3.72 5.88
N HIS A 210 5.32 3.07 5.32
CA HIS A 210 6.18 2.18 6.11
C HIS A 210 6.88 2.90 7.27
N SER A 211 7.20 4.19 7.11
CA SER A 211 7.78 4.98 8.20
C SER A 211 6.77 5.31 9.30
N LEU A 212 5.48 5.41 8.97
CA LEU A 212 4.39 5.58 9.93
C LEU A 212 4.11 4.27 10.67
N ASP A 213 4.07 3.14 9.96
CA ASP A 213 3.96 1.80 10.55
C ASP A 213 5.10 1.54 11.55
N GLY A 214 6.34 1.78 11.13
CA GLY A 214 7.49 1.68 12.04
C GLY A 214 7.38 2.60 13.26
N SER A 215 6.79 3.79 13.10
CA SER A 215 6.56 4.71 14.23
C SER A 215 5.47 4.18 15.17
N HIS A 216 4.37 3.66 14.63
CA HIS A 216 3.29 3.05 15.42
C HIS A 216 3.78 1.83 16.20
N MET A 217 4.56 0.94 15.55
CA MET A 217 5.20 -0.20 16.22
C MET A 217 6.10 0.26 17.37
N MET A 218 6.95 1.28 17.16
CA MET A 218 7.85 1.78 18.20
C MET A 218 7.09 2.42 19.37
N MET A 219 6.04 3.21 19.09
CA MET A 219 5.16 3.79 20.11
C MET A 219 4.50 2.69 20.97
N THR A 220 3.99 1.67 20.29
CA THR A 220 3.37 0.51 20.94
C THR A 220 4.38 -0.25 21.80
N ALA A 221 5.56 -0.58 21.26
CA ALA A 221 6.59 -1.31 22.00
C ALA A 221 7.01 -0.58 23.29
N VAL A 222 7.15 0.75 23.23
CA VAL A 222 7.45 1.58 24.41
C VAL A 222 6.31 1.54 25.42
N ALA A 223 5.05 1.62 24.96
CA ALA A 223 3.88 1.57 25.81
C ALA A 223 3.68 0.19 26.47
N CYS A 224 3.81 -0.90 25.71
CA CYS A 224 3.80 -2.27 26.22
C CYS A 224 4.86 -2.47 27.30
N ARG A 225 6.10 -2.00 27.07
CA ARG A 225 7.17 -2.08 28.07
C ARG A 225 6.84 -1.32 29.35
N LYS A 226 6.22 -0.14 29.25
CA LYS A 226 5.78 0.64 30.42
C LYS A 226 4.65 -0.05 31.20
N ALA A 227 3.78 -0.77 30.51
CA ALA A 227 2.72 -1.59 31.10
C ALA A 227 3.22 -2.95 31.62
N GLY A 228 4.51 -3.29 31.45
CA GLY A 228 5.10 -4.54 31.92
C GLY A 228 4.92 -5.73 30.96
N LEU A 229 4.46 -5.49 29.73
CA LEU A 229 4.24 -6.52 28.72
C LEU A 229 5.54 -6.85 27.99
N THR A 230 5.68 -8.11 27.59
CA THR A 230 6.74 -8.54 26.66
C THR A 230 6.27 -8.34 25.22
N PHE A 231 6.99 -7.52 24.46
CA PHE A 231 6.64 -7.21 23.07
C PHE A 231 7.71 -7.72 22.11
N ALA A 232 7.29 -8.34 21.01
CA ALA A 232 8.12 -8.58 19.84
C ALA A 232 7.36 -8.15 18.58
N GLY A 233 8.06 -7.48 17.65
CA GLY A 233 7.49 -7.03 16.38
C GLY A 233 8.27 -7.63 15.21
N VAL A 234 7.55 -8.19 14.24
CA VAL A 234 8.10 -8.63 12.95
C VAL A 234 7.30 -7.91 11.88
N HIS A 235 7.85 -6.80 11.36
CA HIS A 235 7.13 -5.90 10.45
C HIS A 235 5.78 -5.46 11.04
N ASP A 236 4.68 -5.81 10.37
CA ASP A 236 3.29 -5.49 10.69
C ASP A 236 2.62 -6.45 11.69
N SER A 237 3.34 -7.49 12.14
CA SER A 237 2.83 -8.45 13.12
C SER A 237 3.43 -8.24 14.52
N TYR A 238 2.56 -8.18 15.53
CA TYR A 238 2.92 -7.87 16.92
C TYR A 238 2.62 -9.01 17.88
N TRP A 239 3.59 -9.34 18.73
CA TRP A 239 3.60 -10.58 19.49
C TRP A 239 3.77 -10.29 20.98
N THR A 240 2.98 -10.99 21.81
CA THR A 240 3.05 -10.93 23.29
C THR A 240 2.69 -12.28 23.92
N HIS A 241 2.74 -12.41 25.25
CA HIS A 241 2.22 -13.59 25.94
C HIS A 241 0.69 -13.68 25.87
N ALA A 242 0.15 -14.89 25.90
CA ALA A 242 -1.28 -15.11 25.69
C ALA A 242 -2.19 -14.39 26.70
N CYS A 243 -1.71 -14.21 27.94
CA CYS A 243 -2.43 -13.48 28.99
C CYS A 243 -2.48 -11.96 28.76
N ASP A 244 -1.63 -11.43 27.88
CA ASP A 244 -1.41 -10.00 27.70
C ASP A 244 -1.98 -9.47 26.36
N VAL A 245 -2.62 -10.34 25.57
CA VAL A 245 -3.10 -9.99 24.21
C VAL A 245 -4.15 -8.89 24.25
N ASP A 246 -5.13 -8.99 25.14
CA ASP A 246 -6.21 -7.99 25.24
C ASP A 246 -5.67 -6.60 25.59
N GLU A 247 -4.71 -6.56 26.51
CA GLU A 247 -4.06 -5.33 26.94
C GLU A 247 -3.14 -4.76 25.84
N MET A 248 -2.40 -5.62 25.12
CA MET A 248 -1.62 -5.19 23.96
C MET A 248 -2.54 -4.59 22.87
N ASN A 249 -3.68 -5.22 22.58
CA ASN A 249 -4.65 -4.74 21.60
C ASN A 249 -5.28 -3.40 22.00
N ARG A 250 -5.53 -3.17 23.29
CA ARG A 250 -5.93 -1.86 23.81
C ARG A 250 -4.84 -0.81 23.55
N ILE A 251 -3.58 -1.10 23.94
CA ILE A 251 -2.43 -0.20 23.72
C ILE A 251 -2.23 0.11 22.23
N LEU A 252 -2.37 -0.89 21.36
CA LEU A 252 -2.23 -0.74 19.92
C LEU A 252 -3.20 0.29 19.34
N ARG A 253 -4.48 0.19 19.71
CA ARG A 253 -5.53 1.11 19.28
C ARG A 253 -5.27 2.53 19.81
N GLU A 254 -4.92 2.65 21.08
CA GLU A 254 -4.60 3.95 21.70
C GLU A 254 -3.42 4.63 21.00
N LYS A 255 -2.34 3.89 20.71
CA LYS A 255 -1.17 4.45 20.02
C LYS A 255 -1.42 4.74 18.55
N PHE A 256 -2.34 4.02 17.91
CA PHE A 256 -2.76 4.35 16.55
C PHE A 256 -3.53 5.67 16.52
N VAL A 257 -4.49 5.86 17.43
CA VAL A 257 -5.26 7.11 17.55
C VAL A 257 -4.34 8.28 17.87
N GLU A 258 -3.48 8.16 18.89
CA GLU A 258 -2.50 9.18 19.29
C GLU A 258 -1.58 9.61 18.12
N LEU A 259 -1.13 8.65 17.30
CA LEU A 259 -0.30 8.95 16.14
C LEU A 259 -1.05 9.83 15.12
N TYR A 260 -2.33 9.55 14.86
CA TYR A 260 -3.13 10.21 13.83
C TYR A 260 -3.95 11.42 14.29
N GLU A 261 -3.95 11.71 15.60
CA GLU A 261 -4.34 13.03 16.13
C GLU A 261 -3.34 14.12 15.75
N THR A 262 -2.08 13.75 15.52
CA THR A 262 -1.05 14.68 15.04
C THR A 262 -1.32 15.05 13.56
N PRO A 263 -1.16 16.32 13.16
CA PRO A 263 -1.38 16.77 11.78
C PRO A 263 -0.21 16.38 10.86
N ILE A 264 -0.05 15.07 10.60
CA ILE A 264 1.11 14.48 9.91
C ILE A 264 1.34 15.07 8.51
N LEU A 265 0.29 15.22 7.70
CA LEU A 265 0.44 15.70 6.31
C LEU A 265 0.73 17.20 6.26
N GLU A 266 0.15 17.97 7.18
CA GLU A 266 0.40 19.40 7.35
C GLU A 266 1.85 19.64 7.75
N ASN A 267 2.33 18.94 8.80
CA ASN A 267 3.71 19.03 9.27
C ASN A 267 4.71 18.65 8.16
N LEU A 268 4.36 17.65 7.34
CA LEU A 268 5.16 17.25 6.19
C LEU A 268 5.22 18.36 5.13
N LEU A 269 4.07 18.96 4.79
CA LEU A 269 4.00 20.04 3.82
C LEU A 269 4.76 21.29 4.29
N GLU A 270 4.58 21.68 5.55
CA GLU A 270 5.30 22.79 6.17
C GLU A 270 6.82 22.57 6.10
N SER A 271 7.29 21.38 6.48
CA SER A 271 8.71 21.02 6.40
C SER A 271 9.28 21.09 4.96
N PHE A 272 8.47 20.73 3.96
CA PHE A 272 8.85 20.88 2.55
C PHE A 272 8.89 22.34 2.11
N GLN A 273 7.93 23.16 2.52
CA GLN A 273 7.89 24.59 2.21
C GLN A 273 9.07 25.34 2.85
N GLU A 274 9.43 24.99 4.08
CA GLU A 274 10.61 25.55 4.76
C GLU A 274 11.92 25.14 4.06
N SER A 275 12.02 23.87 3.65
CA SER A 275 13.21 23.35 2.98
C SER A 275 13.39 23.85 1.55
N PHE A 276 12.28 24.18 0.86
CA PHE A 276 12.23 24.55 -0.55
C PHE A 276 11.36 25.78 -0.77
N PRO A 277 11.76 26.96 -0.25
CA PRO A 277 10.91 28.16 -0.25
C PRO A 277 10.67 28.76 -1.64
N SER A 278 11.50 28.41 -2.63
CA SER A 278 11.33 28.82 -4.03
C SER A 278 10.30 27.99 -4.80
N SER A 279 9.84 26.88 -4.22
CA SER A 279 9.07 25.87 -4.93
C SER A 279 7.63 25.81 -4.45
N SER A 280 6.72 25.64 -5.41
CA SER A 280 5.28 25.57 -5.14
C SER A 280 4.85 24.12 -5.02
N PHE A 281 4.36 23.75 -3.83
CA PHE A 281 3.81 22.42 -3.55
C PHE A 281 2.29 22.39 -3.76
N PRO A 282 1.73 21.25 -4.20
CA PRO A 282 0.28 21.10 -4.32
C PRO A 282 -0.40 21.20 -2.94
N PRO A 283 -1.64 21.74 -2.88
CA PRO A 283 -2.40 21.79 -1.64
C PRO A 283 -2.71 20.38 -1.12
N LEU A 284 -2.96 20.28 0.19
CA LEU A 284 -3.35 19.02 0.81
C LEU A 284 -4.64 18.46 0.19
N PRO A 285 -4.76 17.13 0.05
CA PRO A 285 -6.01 16.52 -0.37
C PRO A 285 -7.10 16.72 0.69
N GLU A 286 -8.35 16.78 0.25
CA GLU A 286 -9.50 16.82 1.16
C GLU A 286 -9.54 15.57 2.05
N ARG A 287 -9.87 15.78 3.32
CA ARG A 287 -10.10 14.71 4.30
C ARG A 287 -11.58 14.40 4.41
N GLY A 288 -11.89 13.14 4.67
CA GLY A 288 -13.24 12.71 5.00
C GLY A 288 -13.62 13.01 6.46
N ASP A 289 -14.68 12.34 6.91
CA ASP A 289 -15.37 12.55 8.19
C ASP A 289 -15.16 11.40 9.19
N PHE A 290 -14.20 10.50 8.95
CA PHE A 290 -13.92 9.39 9.86
C PHE A 290 -13.43 9.88 11.23
N ASN A 291 -14.10 9.43 12.30
CA ASN A 291 -13.68 9.66 13.66
C ASN A 291 -12.63 8.63 14.06
N LEU A 292 -11.43 9.07 14.45
CA LEU A 292 -10.37 8.13 14.88
C LEU A 292 -10.71 7.42 16.19
N GLU A 293 -11.53 8.03 17.06
CA GLU A 293 -11.90 7.39 18.32
C GLU A 293 -12.66 6.06 18.10
N ASP A 294 -13.32 5.90 16.94
CA ASP A 294 -13.99 4.65 16.55
C ASP A 294 -13.02 3.45 16.49
N VAL A 295 -11.71 3.71 16.34
CA VAL A 295 -10.66 2.66 16.36
C VAL A 295 -10.53 2.02 17.73
N LEU A 296 -10.79 2.75 18.82
CA LEU A 296 -10.66 2.24 20.19
C LEU A 296 -11.59 1.06 20.47
N ASP A 297 -12.77 1.08 19.84
CA ASP A 297 -13.79 0.03 19.97
C ASP A 297 -13.64 -1.08 18.90
N SER A 298 -12.73 -0.90 17.93
CA SER A 298 -12.57 -1.88 16.85
C SER A 298 -11.88 -3.15 17.33
N THR A 299 -12.63 -4.25 17.40
CA THR A 299 -12.11 -5.55 17.86
C THR A 299 -11.23 -6.23 16.81
N TYR A 300 -11.47 -5.97 15.52
CA TYR A 300 -10.78 -6.63 14.41
C TYR A 300 -9.65 -5.78 13.80
N PHE A 301 -9.27 -4.66 14.43
CA PHE A 301 -8.20 -3.79 13.96
C PHE A 301 -6.87 -4.55 13.82
N PHE A 302 -6.54 -5.34 14.86
CA PHE A 302 -5.47 -6.34 14.91
C PHE A 302 -6.08 -7.62 15.47
N ASN A 303 -5.91 -8.74 14.77
CA ASN A 303 -6.54 -10.02 15.16
C ASN A 303 -5.65 -11.24 14.92
#